data_AF-A0AAN4ZDA9-F1
#
_entry.id   AF-A0AAN4ZDA9-F1
#
_cell.length_a   1.000
_cell.length_b   1.000
_cell.length_c   1.000
_cell.angle_alpha   90.00
_cell.angle_beta   90.00
_cell.angle_gamma   90.00
#
_symmetry.space_group_name_H-M   'P 1'
#
loop_
_entity.id
_entity.type
_entity.pdbx_description
1 polymer ?
#
loop_
_entity_poly.entity_id
_entity_poly.type
_entity_poly.pdbx_seq_one_letter_code
_entity_poly.pdbx_strand_id
1 'polypeptide(L)'
;ISLGGERADEIFDRTMRRIDLIKSQYPDVEVIWECQIKDELAANKDGIRDFFKEVEIIERLKIRDALYGGRVEVIRSFLRSTQHTVVKYYDICSLYPAIQSTREFPIGHPQVITSDFKEVSGTSFPYRGIAKIRVLPPQDLLFAALPHRFDGSLIFCLCAACLKERKEYCDHDDEMDRSWVGTYATIEIELALRKGYRILILQAVYEAKGWDRSLVFQMDFDL
;
A
#
# COMPACT_ATOMS: atom_id res chain seq x y z
N ILE A 1 -10.99 -20.67 -31.98
CA ILE A 1 -9.82 -21.35 -31.36
C ILE A 1 -9.88 -21.01 -29.88
N SER A 2 -10.22 -21.94 -29.00
CA SER A 2 -10.29 -21.64 -27.56
C SER A 2 -8.90 -21.78 -26.94
N LEU A 3 -8.49 -20.74 -26.23
CA LEU A 3 -7.37 -20.77 -25.30
C LEU A 3 -7.85 -21.56 -24.07
N GLY A 4 -7.62 -22.87 -24.03
CA GLY A 4 -7.85 -23.68 -22.83
C GLY A 4 -8.73 -24.93 -22.97
N GLY A 5 -9.22 -25.28 -24.17
CA GLY A 5 -9.94 -26.55 -24.41
C GLY A 5 -11.44 -26.55 -24.08
N GLU A 6 -11.98 -25.48 -23.53
CA GLU A 6 -13.43 -25.26 -23.36
C GLU A 6 -14.04 -24.64 -24.62
N ARG A 7 -15.34 -24.84 -24.87
CA ARG A 7 -16.00 -24.20 -26.03
C ARG A 7 -16.33 -22.73 -25.75
N ALA A 8 -16.35 -21.91 -26.79
CA ALA A 8 -16.59 -20.47 -26.66
C ALA A 8 -17.99 -20.14 -26.10
N ASP A 9 -19.00 -20.92 -26.45
CA ASP A 9 -20.37 -20.81 -25.93
C ASP A 9 -20.44 -21.17 -24.44
N GLU A 10 -19.72 -22.19 -23.99
CA GLU A 10 -19.65 -22.56 -22.57
C GLU A 10 -19.00 -21.45 -21.73
N ILE A 11 -17.93 -20.84 -22.25
CA ILE A 11 -17.26 -19.70 -21.61
C ILE A 11 -18.21 -18.50 -21.53
N PHE A 12 -18.96 -18.23 -22.61
CA PHE A 12 -19.93 -17.14 -22.65
C PHE A 12 -21.04 -17.33 -21.62
N ASP A 13 -21.68 -18.51 -21.60
CA ASP A 13 -22.74 -18.83 -20.64
C ASP A 13 -22.26 -18.71 -19.19
N ARG A 14 -21.06 -19.22 -18.89
CA ARG A 14 -20.46 -19.10 -17.56
C ARG A 14 -20.20 -17.64 -17.19
N THR A 15 -19.77 -16.83 -18.14
CA THR A 15 -19.53 -15.39 -17.94
C THR A 15 -20.84 -14.66 -17.67
N MET A 16 -21.90 -14.94 -18.43
CA MET A 16 -23.22 -14.35 -18.22
C MET A 16 -23.80 -14.71 -16.85
N ARG A 17 -23.74 -15.99 -16.44
CA ARG A 17 -24.17 -16.42 -15.09
C ARG A 17 -23.41 -15.69 -13.98
N ARG A 18 -22.11 -15.46 -14.18
CA ARG A 18 -21.28 -14.72 -13.23
C ARG A 18 -21.67 -13.24 -13.17
N ILE A 19 -21.96 -12.61 -14.31
CA ILE A 19 -22.44 -11.23 -14.39
C ILE A 19 -23.78 -11.11 -13.65
N ASP A 20 -24.72 -12.03 -13.90
CA ASP A 20 -26.04 -12.03 -13.24
C ASP A 20 -25.91 -12.17 -11.73
N LEU A 21 -25.05 -13.09 -11.26
CA LEU A 21 -24.77 -13.26 -9.85
C LEU A 21 -24.22 -11.96 -9.22
N ILE A 22 -23.25 -11.31 -9.86
CA ILE A 22 -22.66 -10.07 -9.37
C ILE A 22 -23.70 -8.96 -9.32
N LYS A 23 -24.46 -8.76 -10.39
CA LYS A 23 -25.51 -7.73 -10.46
C LYS A 23 -26.65 -7.95 -9.46
N SER A 24 -26.95 -9.20 -9.13
CA SER A 24 -27.95 -9.53 -8.09
C SER A 24 -27.56 -9.02 -6.70
N GLN A 25 -26.27 -8.91 -6.42
CA GLN A 25 -25.74 -8.44 -5.13
C GLN A 25 -25.30 -6.98 -5.20
N TYR A 26 -24.87 -6.50 -6.37
CA TYR A 26 -24.36 -5.17 -6.61
C TYR A 26 -25.01 -4.58 -7.87
N PRO A 27 -26.24 -4.03 -7.75
CA PRO A 27 -27.01 -3.54 -8.89
C PRO A 27 -26.32 -2.41 -9.67
N ASP A 28 -25.47 -1.63 -8.98
CA ASP A 28 -24.76 -0.48 -9.54
C ASP A 28 -23.53 -0.87 -10.38
N VAL A 29 -23.23 -2.18 -10.52
CA VAL A 29 -22.10 -2.64 -11.34
C VAL A 29 -22.45 -2.58 -12.83
N GLU A 30 -21.75 -1.69 -13.54
CA GLU A 30 -21.74 -1.68 -15.00
C GLU A 30 -20.74 -2.70 -15.55
N VAL A 31 -21.16 -3.41 -16.60
CA VAL A 31 -20.32 -4.41 -17.29
C VAL A 31 -20.22 -3.99 -18.74
N ILE A 32 -18.99 -3.78 -19.20
CA ILE A 32 -18.67 -3.38 -20.56
C ILE A 32 -17.70 -4.42 -21.12
N TRP A 33 -17.98 -4.93 -22.32
CA TRP A 33 -17.13 -5.90 -23.00
C TRP A 33 -15.87 -5.25 -23.56
N GLU A 34 -14.79 -6.03 -23.65
CA GLU A 34 -13.50 -5.55 -24.17
C GLU A 34 -13.62 -4.95 -25.58
N CYS A 35 -14.43 -5.56 -26.48
CA CYS A 35 -14.65 -5.03 -27.82
C CYS A 35 -15.35 -3.67 -27.80
N GLN A 36 -16.31 -3.45 -26.90
CA GLN A 36 -16.99 -2.17 -26.76
C GLN A 36 -16.01 -1.08 -26.30
N ILE A 37 -15.18 -1.37 -25.29
CA ILE A 37 -14.12 -0.44 -24.84
C ILE A 37 -13.13 -0.13 -25.97
N LYS A 38 -12.73 -1.14 -26.75
CA LYS A 38 -11.82 -0.93 -27.90
C LYS A 38 -12.43 0.00 -28.96
N ASP A 39 -13.71 -0.20 -29.29
CA ASP A 39 -14.42 0.63 -30.25
C ASP A 39 -14.59 2.07 -29.73
N GLU A 40 -14.94 2.24 -28.44
CA GLU A 40 -15.08 3.55 -27.82
C GLU A 40 -13.73 4.29 -27.68
N LEU A 41 -12.64 3.58 -27.35
CA LEU A 41 -11.28 4.13 -27.35
C LEU A 41 -10.81 4.54 -28.74
N ALA A 42 -11.15 3.76 -29.77
CA ALA A 42 -10.83 4.08 -31.16
C ALA A 42 -11.56 5.36 -31.61
N ALA A 43 -12.86 5.46 -31.29
CA ALA A 43 -13.69 6.63 -31.58
C ALA A 43 -13.41 7.83 -30.66
N ASN A 44 -12.67 7.64 -29.55
CA ASN A 44 -12.53 8.60 -28.45
C ASN A 44 -13.88 9.17 -27.98
N LYS A 45 -14.88 8.31 -27.90
CA LYS A 45 -16.24 8.70 -27.52
C LYS A 45 -16.24 9.27 -26.09
N ASP A 46 -16.91 10.42 -25.91
CA ASP A 46 -17.06 11.09 -24.62
C ASP A 46 -15.76 11.34 -23.83
N GLY A 47 -14.62 11.44 -24.53
CA GLY A 47 -13.32 11.64 -23.87
C GLY A 47 -12.85 10.41 -23.08
N ILE A 48 -13.30 9.20 -23.41
CA ILE A 48 -12.94 7.96 -22.72
C ILE A 48 -11.43 7.74 -22.60
N ARG A 49 -10.62 8.27 -23.52
CA ARG A 49 -9.15 8.22 -23.42
C ARG A 49 -8.63 9.01 -22.22
N ASP A 50 -9.24 10.15 -21.92
CA ASP A 50 -8.83 10.98 -20.79
C ASP A 50 -9.36 10.37 -19.48
N PHE A 51 -10.57 9.81 -19.50
CA PHE A 51 -11.05 8.97 -18.39
C PHE A 51 -10.05 7.85 -18.04
N PHE A 52 -9.57 7.07 -19.00
CA PHE A 52 -8.59 6.01 -18.72
C PHE A 52 -7.20 6.51 -18.29
N LYS A 53 -6.84 7.77 -18.60
CA LYS A 53 -5.60 8.37 -18.09
C LYS A 53 -5.75 8.84 -16.65
N GLU A 54 -6.94 9.31 -16.28
CA GLU A 54 -7.20 9.96 -14.98
C GLU A 54 -7.79 8.99 -13.94
N VAL A 55 -8.44 7.92 -14.38
CA VAL A 55 -9.12 6.99 -13.48
C VAL A 55 -8.13 6.27 -12.56
N GLU A 56 -8.32 6.46 -11.26
CA GLU A 56 -7.58 5.71 -10.25
C GLU A 56 -8.28 4.36 -10.00
N ILE A 57 -7.69 3.27 -10.49
CA ILE A 57 -8.21 1.91 -10.27
C ILE A 57 -7.90 1.48 -8.83
N ILE A 58 -8.92 1.49 -7.98
CA ILE A 58 -8.81 1.00 -6.60
C ILE A 58 -8.94 -0.53 -6.58
N GLU A 59 -7.82 -1.23 -6.71
CA GLU A 59 -7.80 -2.67 -6.50
C GLU A 59 -8.06 -3.05 -5.04
N ARG A 60 -8.61 -4.26 -4.83
CA ARG A 60 -8.69 -4.90 -3.51
C ARG A 60 -7.32 -4.89 -2.82
N LEU A 61 -7.32 -4.57 -1.53
CA LEU A 61 -6.13 -4.66 -0.68
C LEU A 61 -5.55 -6.09 -0.69
N LYS A 62 -4.28 -6.21 -1.09
CA LYS A 62 -3.50 -7.45 -1.02
C LYS A 62 -2.52 -7.34 0.15
N ILE A 63 -2.68 -8.21 1.15
CA ILE A 63 -1.86 -8.20 2.38
C ILE A 63 -0.36 -8.26 2.07
N ARG A 64 0.03 -9.02 1.03
CA ARG A 64 1.45 -9.16 0.62
C ARG A 64 2.09 -7.86 0.19
N ASP A 65 1.31 -6.87 -0.25
CA ASP A 65 1.85 -5.59 -0.71
C ASP A 65 2.43 -4.77 0.46
N ALA A 66 1.97 -5.03 1.69
CA ALA A 66 2.50 -4.45 2.93
C ALA A 66 3.82 -5.09 3.40
N LEU A 67 4.30 -6.15 2.74
CA LEU A 67 5.56 -6.81 3.11
C LEU A 67 6.74 -6.16 2.40
N TYR A 68 7.46 -5.27 3.10
CA TYR A 68 8.56 -4.48 2.54
C TYR A 68 9.97 -4.99 2.87
N GLY A 69 10.12 -5.89 3.85
CA GLY A 69 11.44 -6.39 4.29
C GLY A 69 12.22 -5.37 5.12
N GLY A 70 13.55 -5.51 5.13
CA GLY A 70 14.44 -4.60 5.87
C GLY A 70 14.70 -3.28 5.13
N ARG A 71 14.84 -2.19 5.88
CA ARG A 71 15.26 -0.89 5.32
C ARG A 71 16.77 -0.91 5.05
N VAL A 72 17.15 -0.65 3.81
CA VAL A 72 18.52 -0.39 3.40
C VAL A 72 18.56 0.97 2.73
N GLU A 73 19.32 1.90 3.29
CA GLU A 73 19.41 3.26 2.79
C GLU A 73 20.85 3.76 2.90
N VAL A 74 21.35 4.37 1.83
CA VAL A 74 22.73 4.87 1.75
C VAL A 74 22.71 6.38 1.79
N ILE A 75 23.08 6.96 2.93
CA ILE A 75 23.18 8.42 3.11
C ILE A 75 24.52 8.94 2.57
N ARG A 76 25.58 8.13 2.73
CA ARG A 76 26.93 8.45 2.27
C ARG A 76 27.64 7.17 1.86
N SER A 77 28.18 7.16 0.64
CA SER A 77 28.86 5.99 0.08
C SER A 77 30.25 5.73 0.70
N PHE A 78 30.93 6.78 1.17
CA PHE A 78 32.24 6.66 1.79
C PHE A 78 32.41 7.59 2.98
N LEU A 79 32.87 7.04 4.10
CA LEU A 79 33.26 7.80 5.28
C LEU A 79 34.56 7.25 5.84
N ARG A 80 35.50 8.14 6.17
CA ARG A 80 36.80 7.78 6.74
C ARG A 80 36.95 8.41 8.12
N SER A 81 37.47 7.63 9.07
CA SER A 81 37.87 8.16 10.37
C SER A 81 39.07 9.11 10.22
N THR A 82 39.05 10.21 10.97
CA THR A 82 40.12 11.22 11.05
C THR A 82 40.51 11.43 12.51
N GLN A 83 41.49 12.29 12.78
CA GLN A 83 41.84 12.70 14.15
C GLN A 83 40.65 13.33 14.92
N HIS A 84 39.67 13.89 14.21
CA HIS A 84 38.49 14.53 14.79
C HIS A 84 37.18 13.78 14.51
N THR A 85 37.22 12.62 13.85
CA THR A 85 36.03 11.88 13.44
C THR A 85 36.19 10.39 13.67
N VAL A 86 35.33 9.83 14.51
CA VAL A 86 35.25 8.38 14.77
C VAL A 86 34.02 7.82 14.09
N VAL A 87 34.19 6.73 13.33
CA VAL A 87 33.08 5.98 12.74
C VAL A 87 32.68 4.87 13.72
N LYS A 88 31.40 4.84 14.11
CA LYS A 88 30.83 3.81 14.97
C LYS A 88 29.84 2.97 14.17
N TYR A 89 29.85 1.66 14.41
CA TYR A 89 28.88 0.73 13.85
C TYR A 89 28.01 0.19 14.98
N TYR A 90 26.70 0.15 14.75
CA TYR A 90 25.72 -0.40 15.67
C TYR A 90 24.95 -1.50 14.94
N ASP A 91 24.86 -2.66 15.56
CA ASP A 91 24.09 -3.79 15.06
C ASP A 91 23.16 -4.31 16.17
N ILE A 92 21.92 -4.56 15.80
CA ILE A 92 20.94 -5.15 16.73
C ILE A 92 21.01 -6.66 16.55
N CYS A 93 21.63 -7.33 17.51
CA CYS A 93 21.69 -8.78 17.55
C CYS A 93 20.26 -9.36 17.57
N SER A 94 19.93 -10.16 16.54
CA SER A 94 18.64 -10.84 16.41
C SER A 94 17.41 -9.93 16.43
N LEU A 95 17.42 -8.83 15.67
CA LEU A 95 16.29 -7.90 15.56
C LEU A 95 14.93 -8.59 15.34
N TYR A 96 14.79 -9.42 14.31
CA TYR A 96 13.50 -10.09 14.02
C TYR A 96 13.05 -11.04 15.15
N PRO A 97 13.89 -11.97 15.64
CA PRO A 97 13.53 -12.77 16.81
C PRO A 97 13.16 -11.96 18.05
N ALA A 98 13.87 -10.86 18.34
CA ALA A 98 13.57 -9.99 19.47
C ALA A 98 12.20 -9.32 19.34
N ILE A 99 11.82 -8.89 18.14
CA ILE A 99 10.47 -8.37 17.87
C ILE A 99 9.43 -9.49 17.99
N GLN A 100 9.72 -10.67 17.44
CA GLN A 100 8.82 -11.82 17.48
C GLN A 100 8.52 -12.34 18.89
N SER A 101 9.47 -12.24 19.83
CA SER A 101 9.26 -12.67 21.23
C SER A 101 8.61 -11.59 22.12
N THR A 102 8.70 -10.32 21.72
CA THR A 102 8.25 -9.21 22.58
C THR A 102 6.98 -8.52 22.11
N ARG A 103 6.60 -8.68 20.84
CA ARG A 103 5.46 -7.98 20.25
C ARG A 103 4.28 -8.89 19.98
N GLU A 104 3.11 -8.27 19.93
CA GLU A 104 1.85 -8.91 19.57
C GLU A 104 1.74 -9.04 18.06
N PHE A 105 1.09 -10.11 17.58
CA PHE A 105 0.81 -10.36 16.18
C PHE A 105 -0.69 -10.51 15.94
N PRO A 106 -1.19 -10.13 14.75
CA PRO A 106 -2.60 -10.24 14.43
C PRO A 106 -3.03 -11.71 14.31
N ILE A 107 -4.18 -12.04 14.89
CA ILE A 107 -4.77 -13.39 14.85
C ILE A 107 -6.19 -13.37 14.28
N GLY A 108 -6.58 -14.51 13.70
CA GLY A 108 -7.90 -14.73 13.10
C GLY A 108 -8.05 -14.11 11.70
N HIS A 109 -9.24 -14.29 11.12
CA HIS A 109 -9.58 -13.68 9.84
C HIS A 109 -9.91 -12.19 10.03
N PRO A 110 -9.30 -11.28 9.24
CA PRO A 110 -9.53 -9.86 9.41
C PRO A 110 -10.93 -9.46 8.95
N GLN A 111 -11.46 -8.42 9.58
CA GLN A 111 -12.65 -7.72 9.09
C GLN A 111 -12.25 -6.81 7.92
N VAL A 112 -12.96 -6.93 6.81
CA VAL A 112 -12.74 -6.10 5.61
C VAL A 112 -13.63 -4.88 5.69
N ILE A 113 -13.03 -3.69 5.67
CA ILE A 113 -13.71 -2.39 5.71
C ILE A 113 -13.32 -1.63 4.43
N THR A 114 -14.32 -1.23 3.65
CA THR A 114 -14.14 -0.52 2.36
C THR A 114 -14.94 0.78 2.27
N SER A 115 -15.76 1.07 3.28
CA SER A 115 -16.59 2.28 3.38
C SER A 115 -16.75 2.67 4.85
N ASP A 116 -17.34 3.84 5.10
CA ASP A 116 -17.75 4.30 6.44
C ASP A 116 -16.60 4.29 7.45
N PHE A 117 -15.46 4.81 7.01
CA PHE A 117 -14.26 4.79 7.82
C PHE A 117 -14.37 5.72 9.04
N LYS A 118 -13.79 5.28 10.15
CA LYS A 118 -13.57 6.09 11.36
C LYS A 118 -12.61 7.22 11.02
N GLU A 119 -12.87 8.39 11.59
CA GLU A 119 -12.02 9.57 11.42
C GLU A 119 -10.61 9.32 11.98
N VAL A 120 -9.59 9.74 11.22
CA VAL A 120 -8.19 9.72 11.66
C VAL A 120 -7.92 10.99 12.46
N SER A 121 -7.74 10.87 13.77
CA SER A 121 -7.54 12.00 14.66
C SER A 121 -6.05 12.24 14.95
N GLY A 122 -5.52 13.33 14.40
CA GLY A 122 -4.14 13.76 14.63
C GLY A 122 -3.12 12.70 14.24
N THR A 123 -2.39 12.15 15.21
CA THR A 123 -1.34 11.14 15.00
C THR A 123 -1.77 9.70 15.33
N SER A 124 -3.06 9.48 15.61
CA SER A 124 -3.62 8.17 15.95
C SER A 124 -4.42 7.61 14.79
N PHE A 125 -4.14 6.35 14.43
CA PHE A 125 -4.89 5.63 13.41
C PHE A 125 -5.94 4.74 14.10
N PRO A 126 -7.24 4.84 13.76
CA PRO A 126 -8.33 4.24 14.55
C PRO A 126 -8.52 2.73 14.35
N TYR A 127 -7.60 2.08 13.63
CA TYR A 127 -7.66 0.67 13.26
C TYR A 127 -6.35 -0.03 13.58
N ARG A 128 -6.43 -1.33 13.90
CA ARG A 128 -5.24 -2.18 14.05
C ARG A 128 -5.24 -3.30 13.02
N GLY A 129 -4.28 -3.28 12.09
CA GLY A 129 -4.16 -4.29 11.05
C GLY A 129 -3.34 -3.82 9.86
N ILE A 130 -3.92 -3.89 8.67
CA ILE A 130 -3.29 -3.43 7.42
C ILE A 130 -4.26 -2.50 6.70
N ALA A 131 -3.76 -1.39 6.15
CA ALA A 131 -4.59 -0.46 5.39
C ALA A 131 -3.95 -0.09 4.05
N LYS A 132 -4.81 0.13 3.06
CA LYS A 132 -4.44 0.70 1.76
C LYS A 132 -4.86 2.17 1.77
N ILE A 133 -3.88 3.05 1.64
CA ILE A 133 -4.04 4.49 1.78
C ILE A 133 -3.35 5.23 0.65
N ARG A 134 -3.90 6.38 0.26
CA ARG A 134 -3.16 7.46 -0.39
C ARG A 134 -2.54 8.33 0.69
N VAL A 135 -1.23 8.45 0.68
CA VAL A 135 -0.47 9.17 1.71
C VAL A 135 0.30 10.33 1.10
N LEU A 136 0.30 11.47 1.79
CA LEU A 136 1.07 12.67 1.49
C LEU A 136 2.18 12.85 2.54
N PRO A 137 3.46 12.79 2.16
CA PRO A 137 4.55 13.07 3.07
C PRO A 137 4.68 14.57 3.41
N PRO A 138 5.32 14.91 4.54
CA PRO A 138 5.81 16.27 4.76
C PRO A 138 6.90 16.62 3.73
N GLN A 139 7.18 17.91 3.53
CA GLN A 139 8.18 18.36 2.57
C GLN A 139 9.62 18.23 3.06
N ASP A 140 9.86 18.36 4.37
CA ASP A 140 11.20 18.42 4.95
C ASP A 140 11.39 17.39 6.05
N LEU A 141 11.65 16.14 5.64
CA LEU A 141 11.93 15.04 6.55
C LEU A 141 13.23 14.36 6.17
N LEU A 142 14.21 14.38 7.09
CA LEU A 142 15.53 13.81 6.86
C LEU A 142 15.49 12.32 6.42
N PHE A 143 14.57 11.55 6.99
CA PHE A 143 14.37 10.14 6.67
C PHE A 143 12.89 9.87 6.43
N ALA A 144 12.51 9.63 5.17
CA ALA A 144 11.15 9.24 4.82
C ALA A 144 10.74 7.97 5.63
N ALA A 145 9.51 7.97 6.12
CA ALA A 145 9.02 6.93 7.02
C ALA A 145 8.44 5.74 6.26
N LEU A 146 7.60 6.01 5.25
CA LEU A 146 6.93 4.99 4.46
C LEU A 146 7.68 4.72 3.15
N PRO A 147 7.84 3.45 2.76
CA PRO A 147 8.36 3.13 1.46
C PRO A 147 7.32 3.30 0.35
N HIS A 148 7.78 3.59 -0.84
CA HIS A 148 7.00 3.65 -2.08
C HIS A 148 7.60 2.66 -3.08
N ARG A 149 6.77 1.78 -3.66
CA ARG A 149 7.18 0.90 -4.76
C ARG A 149 7.07 1.68 -6.06
N PHE A 150 8.19 1.87 -6.73
CA PHE A 150 8.27 2.58 -7.99
C PHE A 150 9.23 1.85 -8.92
N ASP A 151 8.79 1.57 -10.15
CA ASP A 151 9.60 0.93 -11.19
C ASP A 151 10.29 -0.37 -10.72
N GLY A 152 9.53 -1.25 -10.06
CA GLY A 152 10.03 -2.52 -9.50
C GLY A 152 10.95 -2.39 -8.27
N SER A 153 11.26 -1.17 -7.85
CA SER A 153 12.17 -0.88 -6.74
C SER A 153 11.41 -0.38 -5.50
N LEU A 154 12.04 -0.54 -4.33
CA LEU A 154 11.54 0.00 -3.06
C LEU A 154 12.30 1.27 -2.70
N ILE A 155 11.63 2.41 -2.65
CA ILE A 155 12.26 3.72 -2.49
C ILE A 155 11.60 4.47 -1.34
N PHE A 156 12.41 5.18 -0.55
CA PHE A 156 11.95 6.06 0.52
C PHE A 156 12.05 7.50 0.02
N CYS A 157 10.92 8.10 -0.36
CA CYS A 157 10.86 9.46 -0.89
C CYS A 157 9.79 10.31 -0.17
N LEU A 158 9.82 11.62 -0.40
CA LEU A 158 8.82 12.57 0.11
C LEU A 158 7.89 13.13 -1.00
N CYS A 159 8.15 12.77 -2.25
CA CYS A 159 7.37 13.19 -3.41
C CYS A 159 7.41 12.11 -4.49
N ALA A 160 6.25 11.57 -4.87
CA ALA A 160 6.13 10.60 -5.94
C ALA A 160 6.43 11.21 -7.33
N ALA A 161 6.02 12.45 -7.59
CA ALA A 161 6.33 13.14 -8.84
C ALA A 161 7.84 13.38 -9.02
N CYS A 162 8.57 13.79 -7.98
CA CYS A 162 10.03 13.91 -8.03
C CYS A 162 10.70 12.60 -8.44
N LEU A 163 10.18 11.48 -7.96
CA LEU A 163 10.71 10.17 -8.30
C LEU A 163 10.47 9.80 -9.76
N LYS A 164 9.28 10.15 -10.31
CA LYS A 164 8.94 9.98 -11.72
C LYS A 164 9.81 10.86 -12.63
N GLU A 165 9.97 12.13 -12.27
CA GLU A 165 10.74 13.13 -13.01
C GLU A 165 12.25 13.02 -12.80
N ARG A 166 12.69 12.21 -11.83
CA ARG A 166 14.09 12.10 -11.38
C ARG A 166 14.69 13.45 -10.98
N LYS A 167 13.89 14.26 -10.27
CA LYS A 167 14.30 15.56 -9.75
C LYS A 167 15.09 15.44 -8.45
N GLU A 168 16.13 16.25 -8.32
CA GLU A 168 16.91 16.40 -7.09
C GLU A 168 16.27 17.37 -6.10
N TYR A 169 15.68 18.47 -6.61
CA TYR A 169 15.00 19.49 -5.83
C TYR A 169 13.51 19.47 -6.15
N CYS A 170 12.68 19.41 -5.11
CA CYS A 170 11.23 19.40 -5.24
C CYS A 170 10.68 20.83 -5.34
N ASP A 171 9.93 21.08 -6.41
CA ASP A 171 9.14 22.29 -6.66
C ASP A 171 7.64 21.97 -6.81
N HIS A 172 7.25 20.72 -6.54
CA HIS A 172 5.85 20.29 -6.56
C HIS A 172 5.12 20.80 -5.32
N ASP A 173 4.03 21.54 -5.54
CA ASP A 173 3.10 21.98 -4.49
C ASP A 173 1.79 21.17 -4.48
N ASP A 174 1.43 20.57 -5.61
CA ASP A 174 0.21 19.77 -5.73
C ASP A 174 0.27 18.51 -4.83
N GLU A 175 -0.73 18.36 -3.97
CA GLU A 175 -0.79 17.25 -3.02
C GLU A 175 -0.94 15.90 -3.72
N MET A 176 -1.67 15.84 -4.84
CA MET A 176 -1.92 14.59 -5.56
C MET A 176 -0.68 14.11 -6.28
N ASP A 177 0.07 15.00 -6.91
CA ASP A 177 1.36 14.72 -7.57
C ASP A 177 2.41 14.18 -6.59
N ARG A 178 2.46 14.75 -5.38
CA ARG A 178 3.41 14.33 -4.34
C ARG A 178 3.01 13.02 -3.68
N SER A 179 1.70 12.77 -3.56
CA SER A 179 1.16 11.61 -2.86
C SER A 179 1.27 10.31 -3.67
N TRP A 180 1.09 9.18 -3.00
CA TRP A 180 0.95 7.89 -3.66
C TRP A 180 0.04 6.94 -2.87
N VAL A 181 -0.44 5.91 -3.54
CA VAL A 181 -1.13 4.79 -2.91
C VAL A 181 -0.14 3.73 -2.46
N GLY A 182 -0.28 3.28 -1.22
CA GLY A 182 0.48 2.16 -0.68
C GLY A 182 -0.35 1.33 0.29
N THR A 183 0.12 0.12 0.59
CA THR A 183 -0.50 -0.77 1.58
C THR A 183 0.47 -0.95 2.72
N TYR A 184 0.07 -0.62 3.95
CA TYR A 184 0.99 -0.56 5.10
C TYR A 184 0.37 -1.24 6.32
N ALA A 185 1.24 -1.74 7.21
CA ALA A 185 0.78 -2.10 8.54
C ALA A 185 0.38 -0.82 9.29
N THR A 186 -0.70 -0.87 10.08
CA THR A 186 -1.21 0.35 10.74
C THR A 186 -0.21 0.96 11.71
N ILE A 187 0.72 0.17 12.27
CA ILE A 187 1.82 0.66 13.10
C ILE A 187 2.81 1.55 12.32
N GLU A 188 3.03 1.27 11.03
CA GLU A 188 3.86 2.09 10.15
C GLU A 188 3.13 3.39 9.79
N ILE A 189 1.81 3.31 9.59
CA ILE A 189 0.95 4.47 9.35
C ILE A 189 0.97 5.41 10.56
N GLU A 190 0.83 4.90 11.78
CA GLU A 190 0.93 5.71 13.00
C GLU A 190 2.29 6.41 13.12
N LEU A 191 3.39 5.70 12.82
CA LEU A 191 4.71 6.31 12.78
C LEU A 191 4.78 7.43 11.73
N ALA A 192 4.22 7.21 10.54
CA ALA A 192 4.19 8.20 9.47
C ALA A 192 3.38 9.45 9.90
N LEU A 193 2.20 9.27 10.50
CA LEU A 193 1.40 10.37 11.02
C LEU A 193 2.18 11.18 12.07
N ARG A 194 2.89 10.53 13.00
CA ARG A 194 3.78 11.21 13.97
C ARG A 194 4.94 11.95 13.32
N LYS A 195 5.35 11.54 12.11
CA LYS A 195 6.38 12.20 11.30
C LYS A 195 5.81 13.30 10.40
N GLY A 196 4.51 13.61 10.49
CA GLY A 196 3.86 14.69 9.73
C GLY A 196 3.28 14.27 8.39
N TYR A 197 3.16 12.97 8.12
CA TYR A 197 2.42 12.49 6.95
C TYR A 197 0.92 12.77 7.13
N ARG A 198 0.22 13.01 6.02
CA ARG A 198 -1.24 13.13 5.96
C ARG A 198 -1.81 11.98 5.15
N ILE A 199 -2.94 11.44 5.59
CA ILE A 199 -3.72 10.46 4.81
C ILE A 199 -4.72 11.26 3.99
N LEU A 200 -4.59 11.21 2.66
CA LEU A 200 -5.51 11.91 1.76
C LEU A 200 -6.74 11.06 1.47
N ILE A 201 -6.54 9.75 1.27
CA ILE A 201 -7.62 8.81 0.95
C ILE A 201 -7.38 7.50 1.69
N LEU A 202 -8.42 7.00 2.37
CA LEU A 202 -8.44 5.65 2.92
C LEU A 202 -9.26 4.77 1.97
N GLN A 203 -8.62 3.76 1.38
CA GLN A 203 -9.26 2.93 0.34
C GLN A 203 -9.81 1.62 0.92
N ALA A 204 -9.07 1.00 1.83
CA ALA A 204 -9.50 -0.22 2.50
C ALA A 204 -8.71 -0.44 3.79
N VAL A 205 -9.35 -1.09 4.77
CA VAL A 205 -8.72 -1.54 6.00
C VAL A 205 -9.07 -3.00 6.23
N TYR A 206 -8.06 -3.83 6.47
CA TYR A 206 -8.20 -5.18 6.98
C TYR A 206 -7.85 -5.14 8.47
N GLU A 207 -8.87 -4.95 9.30
CA GLU A 207 -8.73 -4.87 10.75
C GLU A 207 -8.57 -6.27 11.33
N ALA A 208 -7.54 -6.47 12.14
CA ALA A 208 -7.27 -7.76 12.76
C ALA A 208 -8.34 -8.04 13.83
N LYS A 209 -8.82 -9.29 13.87
CA LYS A 209 -9.85 -9.72 14.84
C LYS A 209 -9.33 -9.71 16.29
N GLY A 210 -8.05 -9.99 16.46
CA GLY A 210 -7.38 -9.97 17.76
C GLY A 210 -5.87 -9.88 17.59
N TRP A 211 -5.18 -9.74 18.72
CA TRP A 211 -3.73 -9.66 18.78
C TRP A 211 -3.23 -10.56 19.90
N ASP A 212 -2.16 -11.31 19.64
CA ASP A 212 -1.60 -12.27 20.59
C ASP A 212 -0.07 -12.23 20.54
N ARG A 213 0.55 -12.29 21.71
CA ARG A 213 2.00 -12.29 21.90
C ARG A 213 2.58 -13.71 22.02
N SER A 214 1.75 -14.70 22.32
CA SER A 214 2.14 -16.09 22.59
C SER A 214 2.37 -16.94 21.33
N LEU A 215 2.10 -16.40 20.14
CA LEU A 215 2.16 -17.17 18.89
C LEU A 215 3.55 -17.72 18.55
N VAL A 216 4.61 -16.97 18.87
CA VAL A 216 5.97 -17.36 18.49
C VAL A 216 6.74 -17.98 19.65
N PHE A 217 6.46 -17.55 20.88
CA PHE A 217 7.09 -18.09 22.08
C PHE A 217 6.04 -18.34 23.17
N GLN A 218 5.65 -19.60 23.33
CA GLN A 218 5.10 -20.10 24.59
C GLN A 218 6.28 -20.40 25.51
N MET A 219 6.74 -19.42 26.27
CA MET A 219 7.68 -19.69 27.36
C MET A 219 6.94 -19.51 28.68
N ASP A 220 6.54 -20.63 29.25
CA ASP A 220 6.24 -20.73 30.68
C ASP A 220 7.55 -20.48 31.41
N PHE A 221 7.78 -19.25 31.83
CA PHE A 221 8.78 -18.95 32.84
C PHE A 221 8.11 -19.06 34.20
N ASP A 222 8.07 -20.26 34.75
CA ASP A 222 7.97 -20.44 36.19
C ASP A 222 9.27 -19.90 36.80
N LEU A 223 9.20 -18.69 37.37
CA LEU A 223 10.19 -18.14 38.29
C LEU A 223 9.67 -18.24 39.72
#